data_AF-A0A9L0SRX1-F1
#
_entry.id   AF-A0A9L0SRX1-F1
#
_cell.length_a   1.000
_cell.length_b   1.000
_cell.length_c   1.000
_cell.angle_alpha   90.00
_cell.angle_beta   90.00
_cell.angle_gamma   90.00
#
_symmetry.space_group_name_H-M   'P 1'
#
loop_
_entity.id
_entity.type
_entity.pdbx_description
1 polymer ?
#
loop_
_entity_poly.entity_id
_entity_poly.type
_entity_poly.pdbx_seq_one_letter_code
_entity_poly.pdbx_strand_id
1 'polypeptide(L)'
;MLAPRLDHTRTVGFFSKAGQLPLVKPYLWSVQGHNNKSVNEALNHLLMEEEDYQNPRRASVNAYDNFDNIALAQRLENHQLIEFRHIVAYLYKGSSWWAQSVALCKKDHLYKVDRLDALESLHKQEERVVEPSLLLFGGLAGGIEICITFPTEYVKTQLQLDERSHPPRYRGIGDCVRQTVRSHGVLGLYRGLSSLLYGSIPKAAVRFGTFEFLSNHMRDAQGRLDSTRGLLCGLGAGVAEAVVVVCPMETIKVKFIHDQTSSNPKYRGFFHGVREIVREQGLKGTYQGLTATVLKQGSNQAIRFFVMTSLRNWYRGDNPNKPMNPLITGVFGAIAGAASVFGNTPLDVIKTRMQGLEAHKYRNTWDCGLQILRNEGLKAFYKGTVPRLGRVCLDVAIVFIIYDEVVKLLNKVWKTD
;
A
#
# COMPACT_ATOMS: atom_id res chain seq x y z
N MET A 1 -16.27 -53.53 -22.29
CA MET A 1 -16.73 -52.14 -22.49
C MET A 1 -18.19 -51.99 -22.03
N LEU A 2 -18.43 -51.97 -20.72
CA LEU A 2 -19.76 -51.75 -20.11
C LEU A 2 -19.86 -50.40 -19.37
N ALA A 3 -18.73 -49.72 -19.17
CA ALA A 3 -18.64 -48.47 -18.39
C ALA A 3 -19.53 -47.32 -18.88
N PRO A 4 -19.68 -47.01 -20.20
CA PRO A 4 -20.43 -45.82 -20.61
C PRO A 4 -21.97 -45.97 -20.64
N ARG A 5 -22.52 -47.14 -20.25
CA ARG A 5 -23.98 -47.42 -20.30
C ARG A 5 -24.63 -47.69 -18.93
N LEU A 6 -23.86 -47.68 -17.85
CA LEU A 6 -24.33 -47.96 -16.49
C LEU A 6 -24.43 -46.67 -15.66
N ASP A 7 -25.55 -46.49 -14.97
CA ASP A 7 -25.71 -45.41 -13.99
C ASP A 7 -24.89 -45.74 -12.73
N HIS A 8 -23.68 -45.17 -12.66
CA HIS A 8 -22.71 -45.42 -11.59
C HIS A 8 -23.27 -45.15 -10.19
N THR A 9 -24.16 -44.17 -10.04
CA THR A 9 -24.78 -43.83 -8.76
C THR A 9 -25.68 -44.95 -8.27
N ARG A 10 -26.49 -45.55 -9.16
CA ARG A 10 -27.36 -46.69 -8.85
C ARG A 10 -26.56 -47.96 -8.57
N THR A 11 -25.49 -48.18 -9.33
CA THR A 11 -24.58 -49.33 -9.14
C THR A 11 -23.91 -49.27 -7.77
N VAL A 12 -23.36 -48.12 -7.38
CA VAL A 12 -22.76 -47.93 -6.04
C VAL A 12 -23.81 -48.12 -4.95
N GLY A 13 -25.01 -47.57 -5.11
CA GLY A 13 -26.10 -47.75 -4.15
C GLY A 13 -26.54 -49.21 -3.96
N PHE A 14 -26.54 -50.01 -5.03
CA PHE A 14 -26.84 -51.44 -4.96
C PHE A 14 -25.78 -52.21 -4.18
N PHE A 15 -24.51 -52.03 -4.53
CA PHE A 15 -23.39 -52.74 -3.86
C PHE A 15 -23.15 -52.27 -2.43
N SER A 16 -23.43 -51.01 -2.12
CA SER A 16 -23.42 -50.47 -0.76
C SER A 16 -24.50 -51.14 0.11
N LYS A 17 -25.72 -51.28 -0.39
CA LYS A 17 -26.80 -51.99 0.31
C LYS A 17 -26.54 -53.49 0.47
N ALA A 18 -25.84 -54.10 -0.48
CA ALA A 18 -25.47 -55.51 -0.43
C ALA A 18 -24.25 -55.80 0.47
N GLY A 19 -23.57 -54.78 1.01
CA GLY A 19 -22.35 -54.95 1.81
C GLY A 19 -21.15 -55.52 1.03
N GLN A 20 -21.20 -55.48 -0.31
CA GLN A 20 -20.21 -56.09 -1.21
C GLN A 20 -19.33 -55.03 -1.91
N LEU A 21 -19.21 -53.84 -1.32
CA LEU A 21 -18.39 -52.74 -1.83
C LEU A 21 -16.92 -53.14 -2.13
N PRO A 22 -16.23 -53.96 -1.31
CA PRO A 22 -14.83 -54.32 -1.58
C PRO A 22 -14.62 -55.06 -2.91
N LEU A 23 -15.60 -55.88 -3.34
CA LEU A 23 -15.52 -56.65 -4.59
C LEU A 23 -15.55 -55.77 -5.84
N VAL A 24 -16.05 -54.53 -5.71
CA VAL A 24 -16.27 -53.60 -6.82
C VAL A 24 -15.16 -52.55 -6.90
N LYS A 25 -14.14 -52.62 -6.02
CA LYS A 25 -13.01 -51.68 -5.98
C LYS A 25 -12.31 -51.48 -7.34
N PRO A 26 -11.96 -52.52 -8.13
CA PRO A 26 -11.34 -52.32 -9.45
C PRO A 26 -12.24 -51.58 -10.44
N TYR A 27 -13.57 -51.79 -10.32
CA TYR A 27 -14.55 -51.07 -11.12
C TYR A 27 -14.61 -49.59 -10.71
N LEU A 28 -14.64 -49.29 -9.40
CA LEU A 28 -14.65 -47.91 -8.88
C LEU A 28 -13.44 -47.10 -9.37
N TRP A 29 -12.23 -47.67 -9.33
CA TRP A 29 -11.02 -47.05 -9.88
C TRP A 29 -11.14 -46.75 -11.38
N SER A 30 -11.74 -47.66 -12.16
CA SER A 30 -11.90 -47.46 -13.61
C SER A 30 -12.89 -46.35 -13.98
N VAL A 31 -13.90 -46.11 -13.13
CA VAL A 31 -14.96 -45.11 -13.39
C VAL A 31 -14.74 -43.79 -12.66
N GLN A 32 -13.75 -43.72 -11.76
CA GLN A 32 -13.38 -42.52 -11.01
C GLN A 32 -13.09 -41.30 -11.90
N GLY A 33 -12.62 -41.53 -13.13
CA GLY A 33 -12.43 -40.50 -14.15
C GLY A 33 -13.65 -39.61 -14.44
N HIS A 34 -14.86 -40.06 -14.10
CA HIS A 34 -16.11 -39.30 -14.29
C HIS A 34 -16.45 -38.36 -13.11
N ASN A 35 -15.61 -38.29 -12.06
CA ASN A 35 -15.74 -37.44 -10.88
C ASN A 35 -17.17 -37.42 -10.28
N ASN A 36 -17.78 -38.60 -10.10
CA ASN A 36 -19.12 -38.74 -9.54
C ASN A 36 -19.05 -38.84 -8.01
N LYS A 37 -19.85 -38.02 -7.31
CA LYS A 37 -19.93 -37.95 -5.85
C LYS A 37 -20.09 -39.31 -5.17
N SER A 38 -21.03 -40.14 -5.59
CA SER A 38 -21.27 -41.43 -4.93
C SER A 38 -20.13 -42.42 -5.12
N VAL A 39 -19.45 -42.38 -6.28
CA VAL A 39 -18.27 -43.22 -6.56
C VAL A 39 -17.09 -42.78 -5.69
N ASN A 40 -16.84 -41.48 -5.61
CA ASN A 40 -15.75 -40.90 -4.83
C ASN A 40 -15.94 -41.17 -3.33
N GLU A 41 -17.16 -41.01 -2.80
CA GLU A 41 -17.46 -41.30 -1.40
C GLU A 41 -17.31 -42.80 -1.07
N ALA A 42 -17.80 -43.68 -1.93
CA ALA A 42 -17.67 -45.12 -1.74
C ALA A 42 -16.21 -45.60 -1.81
N LEU A 43 -15.43 -45.04 -2.74
CA LEU A 43 -14.00 -45.35 -2.86
C LEU A 43 -13.21 -44.83 -1.64
N ASN A 44 -13.50 -43.60 -1.19
CA ASN A 44 -12.91 -43.04 0.02
C ASN A 44 -13.25 -43.87 1.26
N HIS A 45 -14.47 -44.43 1.34
CA HIS A 45 -14.87 -45.34 2.42
C HIS A 45 -14.05 -46.63 2.44
N LEU A 46 -13.90 -47.29 1.28
CA LEU A 46 -13.09 -48.50 1.16
C LEU A 46 -11.62 -48.25 1.50
N LEU A 47 -11.05 -47.14 1.01
CA LEU A 47 -9.68 -46.73 1.32
C LEU A 47 -9.49 -46.30 2.79
N MET A 48 -10.57 -46.08 3.54
CA MET A 48 -10.52 -45.91 5.00
C MET A 48 -10.50 -47.27 5.71
N GLU A 49 -11.33 -48.21 5.30
CA GLU A 49 -11.43 -49.54 5.91
C GLU A 49 -10.16 -50.38 5.71
N GLU A 50 -9.48 -50.23 4.57
CA GLU A 50 -8.28 -50.99 4.23
C GLU A 50 -6.98 -50.39 4.81
N GLU A 51 -7.07 -49.22 5.46
CA GLU A 51 -5.92 -48.44 5.93
C GLU A 51 -4.83 -48.22 4.86
N ASP A 52 -5.16 -48.28 3.57
CA ASP A 52 -4.22 -48.09 2.46
C ASP A 52 -4.01 -46.59 2.20
N TYR A 53 -3.08 -46.01 2.98
CA TYR A 53 -2.74 -44.57 2.94
C TYR A 53 -1.70 -44.20 1.89
N GLN A 54 -1.21 -45.13 1.07
CA GLN A 54 -0.17 -44.84 0.08
C GLN A 54 -0.66 -43.84 -1.01
N ASN A 55 0.29 -43.36 -1.82
CA ASN A 55 0.14 -42.50 -3.01
C ASN A 55 -1.24 -42.49 -3.73
N PRO A 56 -1.92 -43.64 -3.98
CA PRO A 56 -3.27 -43.67 -4.57
C PRO A 56 -4.31 -42.77 -3.91
N ARG A 57 -4.38 -42.66 -2.57
CA ARG A 57 -5.45 -41.88 -1.92
C ARG A 57 -5.23 -40.37 -2.06
N ARG A 58 -3.99 -39.90 -1.91
CA ARG A 58 -3.62 -38.48 -2.12
C ARG A 58 -3.84 -38.09 -3.59
N ALA A 59 -3.47 -38.96 -4.54
CA ALA A 59 -3.73 -38.75 -5.96
C ALA A 59 -5.22 -38.71 -6.29
N SER A 60 -6.02 -39.61 -5.70
CA SER A 60 -7.48 -39.69 -5.83
C SER A 60 -8.17 -38.41 -5.33
N VAL A 61 -7.84 -37.96 -4.12
CA VAL A 61 -8.39 -36.74 -3.50
C VAL A 61 -7.99 -35.48 -4.27
N ASN A 62 -6.76 -35.44 -4.80
CA ASN A 62 -6.27 -34.29 -5.56
C ASN A 62 -6.86 -34.19 -6.97
N ALA A 63 -7.14 -35.33 -7.61
CA ALA A 63 -7.63 -35.37 -8.99
C ALA A 63 -9.16 -35.34 -9.10
N TYR A 64 -9.88 -35.73 -8.04
CA TYR A 64 -11.34 -35.92 -8.07
C TYR A 64 -12.00 -35.36 -6.80
N ASP A 65 -12.35 -34.08 -6.83
CA ASP A 65 -12.79 -33.25 -5.69
C ASP A 65 -14.30 -33.24 -5.42
N ASN A 66 -15.10 -33.94 -6.24
CA ASN A 66 -16.56 -33.96 -6.09
C ASN A 66 -16.98 -34.95 -5.00
N PHE A 67 -16.86 -34.57 -3.72
CA PHE A 67 -17.38 -35.28 -2.54
C PHE A 67 -17.44 -34.33 -1.33
N ASP A 68 -18.04 -34.76 -0.22
CA ASP A 68 -18.12 -33.92 1.00
C ASP A 68 -16.77 -33.85 1.73
N ASN A 69 -15.97 -32.84 1.38
CA ASN A 69 -14.63 -32.60 1.94
C ASN A 69 -14.64 -32.34 3.45
N ILE A 70 -15.68 -31.67 3.97
CA ILE A 70 -15.75 -31.24 5.37
C ILE A 70 -16.18 -32.42 6.24
N ALA A 71 -17.20 -33.17 5.83
CA ALA A 71 -17.65 -34.35 6.56
C ALA A 71 -16.58 -35.45 6.61
N LEU A 72 -15.81 -35.63 5.52
CA LEU A 72 -14.68 -36.55 5.49
C LEU A 72 -13.54 -36.08 6.41
N ALA A 73 -13.21 -34.79 6.38
CA ALA A 73 -12.18 -34.20 7.24
C ALA A 73 -12.50 -34.36 8.74
N GLN A 74 -13.74 -34.09 9.15
CA GLN A 74 -14.18 -34.23 10.55
C GLN A 74 -14.12 -35.68 11.05
N ARG A 75 -14.41 -36.66 10.18
CA ARG A 75 -14.32 -38.09 10.53
C ARG A 75 -12.89 -38.56 10.75
N LEU A 76 -11.93 -37.94 10.06
CA LEU A 76 -10.53 -38.36 10.04
C LEU A 76 -9.63 -37.51 10.95
N GLU A 77 -10.17 -36.43 11.53
CA GLU A 77 -9.44 -35.47 12.38
C GLU A 77 -8.77 -36.14 13.60
N ASN A 78 -9.41 -37.16 14.16
CA ASN A 78 -8.93 -37.89 15.35
C ASN A 78 -8.38 -39.30 15.03
N HIS A 79 -8.13 -39.62 13.76
CA HIS A 79 -7.62 -40.94 13.39
C HIS A 79 -6.21 -41.17 13.94
N GLN A 80 -5.87 -42.39 14.34
CA GLN A 80 -4.59 -42.70 15.00
C GLN A 80 -3.36 -42.48 14.10
N LEU A 81 -3.49 -42.79 12.81
CA LEU A 81 -2.45 -42.63 11.79
C LEU A 81 -2.25 -41.16 11.35
N ILE A 82 -0.99 -40.73 11.30
CA ILE A 82 -0.58 -39.35 10.96
C ILE A 82 -0.92 -39.00 9.50
N GLU A 83 -0.77 -39.95 8.58
CA GLU A 83 -1.04 -39.73 7.14
C GLU A 83 -2.49 -39.34 6.86
N PHE A 84 -3.45 -39.88 7.64
CA PHE A 84 -4.84 -39.48 7.51
C PHE A 84 -5.08 -38.06 8.00
N ARG A 85 -4.45 -37.65 9.11
CA ARG A 85 -4.51 -36.26 9.62
C ARG A 85 -3.85 -35.27 8.65
N HIS A 86 -2.84 -35.72 7.90
CA HIS A 86 -2.24 -34.92 6.85
C HIS A 86 -3.20 -34.67 5.67
N ILE A 87 -3.94 -35.70 5.25
CA ILE A 87 -5.01 -35.54 4.24
C ILE A 87 -6.11 -34.61 4.76
N VAL A 88 -6.46 -34.68 6.05
CA VAL A 88 -7.42 -33.75 6.69
C VAL A 88 -6.94 -32.30 6.62
N ALA A 89 -5.66 -32.04 6.93
CA ALA A 89 -5.09 -30.71 6.81
C ALA A 89 -5.19 -30.15 5.38
N TYR A 90 -5.00 -31.00 4.37
CA TYR A 90 -5.18 -30.65 2.96
C TYR A 90 -6.65 -30.38 2.58
N LEU A 91 -7.59 -31.21 3.05
CA LEU A 91 -9.04 -31.03 2.81
C LEU A 91 -9.57 -29.74 3.45
N TYR A 92 -9.12 -29.40 4.66
CA TYR A 92 -9.46 -28.14 5.31
C TYR A 92 -8.87 -26.92 4.58
N LYS A 93 -7.67 -27.06 4.01
CA LYS A 93 -7.04 -26.05 3.13
C LYS A 93 -7.89 -25.81 1.88
N GLY A 94 -8.36 -26.87 1.21
CA GLY A 94 -9.26 -26.76 0.04
C GLY A 94 -10.61 -26.12 0.38
N SER A 95 -11.11 -26.34 1.60
CA SER A 95 -12.44 -25.88 2.04
C SER A 95 -12.45 -24.51 2.73
N SER A 96 -11.32 -23.78 2.78
CA SER A 96 -11.14 -22.48 3.46
C SER A 96 -11.17 -22.49 5.01
N TRP A 97 -10.96 -23.64 5.65
CA TRP A 97 -10.92 -23.80 7.11
C TRP A 97 -9.48 -23.84 7.64
N TRP A 98 -8.74 -22.76 7.38
CA TRP A 98 -7.29 -22.69 7.59
C TRP A 98 -6.83 -22.81 9.04
N ALA A 99 -7.59 -22.25 9.99
CA ALA A 99 -7.23 -22.30 11.41
C ALA A 99 -7.16 -23.74 11.94
N GLN A 100 -8.10 -24.58 11.52
CA GLN A 100 -8.19 -25.98 11.95
C GLN A 100 -7.09 -26.82 11.28
N SER A 101 -6.80 -26.56 10.00
CA SER A 101 -5.66 -27.15 9.28
C SER A 101 -4.32 -26.85 9.97
N VAL A 102 -4.10 -25.60 10.37
CA VAL A 102 -2.86 -25.17 11.05
C VAL A 102 -2.76 -25.80 12.45
N ALA A 103 -3.86 -25.90 13.20
CA ALA A 103 -3.87 -26.54 14.52
C ALA A 103 -3.49 -28.02 14.47
N LEU A 104 -3.99 -28.76 13.46
CA LEU A 104 -3.62 -30.16 13.20
C LEU A 104 -2.14 -30.32 12.85
N CYS A 105 -1.61 -29.50 11.93
CA CYS A 105 -0.20 -29.53 11.57
C CYS A 105 0.73 -29.21 12.75
N LYS A 106 0.31 -28.33 13.67
CA LYS A 106 1.05 -28.01 14.90
C LYS A 106 1.03 -29.18 15.90
N LYS A 107 -0.09 -29.89 16.03
CA LYS A 107 -0.25 -31.05 16.93
C LYS A 107 0.62 -32.23 16.54
N ASP A 108 0.85 -32.42 15.23
CA ASP A 108 1.56 -33.59 14.69
C ASP A 108 3.07 -33.34 14.41
N HIS A 109 3.61 -32.17 14.72
CA HIS A 109 5.04 -31.84 14.55
C HIS A 109 5.60 -32.15 13.14
N LEU A 110 4.81 -31.95 12.08
CA LEU A 110 5.18 -32.21 10.69
C LEU A 110 6.05 -31.07 10.13
N TYR A 111 7.38 -31.14 10.33
CA TYR A 111 8.27 -29.98 10.15
C TYR A 111 9.02 -29.83 8.81
N LYS A 112 8.96 -30.75 7.83
CA LYS A 112 10.01 -30.76 6.78
C LYS A 112 9.66 -30.68 5.29
N VAL A 113 8.45 -30.96 4.81
CA VAL A 113 8.19 -30.94 3.35
C VAL A 113 7.00 -30.05 2.96
N ASP A 114 5.83 -30.19 3.58
CA ASP A 114 4.68 -29.31 3.31
C ASP A 114 4.82 -27.90 3.93
N ARG A 115 5.88 -27.68 4.72
CA ARG A 115 6.23 -26.38 5.29
C ARG A 115 6.60 -25.36 4.21
N LEU A 116 7.21 -25.75 3.08
CA LEU A 116 7.61 -24.79 2.03
C LEU A 116 6.40 -24.26 1.26
N ASP A 117 5.51 -25.13 0.80
CA ASP A 117 4.29 -24.73 0.07
C ASP A 117 3.26 -24.07 0.99
N ALA A 118 3.17 -24.49 2.25
CA ALA A 118 2.33 -23.83 3.24
C ALA A 118 2.93 -22.47 3.65
N LEU A 119 4.23 -22.36 3.95
CA LEU A 119 4.87 -21.09 4.30
C LEU A 119 4.85 -20.08 3.17
N GLU A 120 5.01 -20.50 1.91
CA GLU A 120 4.96 -19.58 0.76
C GLU A 120 3.54 -19.05 0.53
N SER A 121 2.52 -19.87 0.79
CA SER A 121 1.11 -19.42 0.80
C SER A 121 0.73 -18.60 2.03
N LEU A 122 1.34 -18.87 3.20
CA LEU A 122 1.17 -18.11 4.43
C LEU A 122 1.85 -16.73 4.35
N HIS A 123 3.09 -16.62 3.83
CA HIS A 123 3.76 -15.33 3.60
C HIS A 123 2.93 -14.41 2.69
N LYS A 124 2.25 -14.99 1.69
CA LYS A 124 1.44 -14.26 0.71
C LYS A 124 0.06 -13.83 1.24
N GLN A 125 -0.40 -14.37 2.37
CA GLN A 125 -1.64 -13.96 3.05
C GLN A 125 -1.42 -13.24 4.39
N GLU A 126 -0.30 -13.46 5.09
CA GLU A 126 0.07 -12.73 6.29
C GLU A 126 0.40 -11.25 5.97
N GLU A 127 0.84 -10.95 4.74
CA GLU A 127 0.86 -9.58 4.18
C GLU A 127 -0.54 -8.98 3.95
N ARG A 128 -1.64 -9.76 3.98
CA ARG A 128 -3.02 -9.26 3.75
C ARG A 128 -3.83 -9.05 5.02
N VAL A 129 -3.49 -9.70 6.14
CA VAL A 129 -4.17 -9.47 7.42
C VAL A 129 -3.41 -8.38 8.17
N VAL A 130 -3.69 -7.13 7.81
CA VAL A 130 -3.16 -5.98 8.54
C VAL A 130 -3.82 -5.95 9.92
N GLU A 131 -3.15 -6.52 10.90
CA GLU A 131 -3.49 -6.40 12.32
C GLU A 131 -3.77 -4.91 12.68
N PRO A 132 -4.84 -4.58 13.42
CA PRO A 132 -5.16 -3.21 13.80
C PRO A 132 -4.00 -2.49 14.52
N SER A 133 -3.17 -3.26 15.22
CA SER A 133 -1.97 -2.81 15.90
C SER A 133 -0.91 -2.30 14.92
N LEU A 134 -0.69 -2.96 13.78
CA LEU A 134 0.30 -2.55 12.76
C LEU A 134 -0.08 -1.22 12.11
N LEU A 135 -1.38 -0.99 11.88
CA LEU A 135 -1.93 0.28 11.41
C LEU A 135 -1.71 1.42 12.42
N LEU A 136 -1.89 1.14 13.72
CA LEU A 136 -1.63 2.11 14.78
C LEU A 136 -0.13 2.47 14.86
N PHE A 137 0.76 1.48 14.80
CA PHE A 137 2.20 1.72 14.81
C PHE A 137 2.68 2.47 13.56
N GLY A 138 2.18 2.11 12.38
CA GLY A 138 2.47 2.83 11.14
C GLY A 138 1.95 4.27 11.16
N GLY A 139 0.76 4.49 11.72
CA GLY A 139 0.18 5.83 11.90
C GLY A 139 0.96 6.70 12.90
N LEU A 140 1.39 6.12 14.02
CA LEU A 140 2.22 6.81 15.02
C LEU A 140 3.61 7.17 14.46
N ALA A 141 4.25 6.23 13.76
CA ALA A 141 5.52 6.44 13.08
C ALA A 141 5.43 7.61 12.09
N GLY A 142 4.41 7.61 11.22
CA GLY A 142 4.18 8.69 10.27
C GLY A 142 3.85 10.03 10.95
N GLY A 143 3.10 10.02 12.06
CA GLY A 143 2.83 11.22 12.85
C GLY A 143 4.09 11.85 13.44
N ILE A 144 4.99 11.02 13.99
CA ILE A 144 6.28 11.46 14.54
C ILE A 144 7.17 12.03 13.43
N GLU A 145 7.27 11.35 12.29
CA GLU A 145 8.03 11.80 11.12
C GLU A 145 7.55 13.18 10.63
N ILE A 146 6.22 13.38 10.53
CA ILE A 146 5.64 14.67 10.17
C ILE A 146 6.04 15.74 11.20
N CYS A 147 5.95 15.46 12.50
CA CYS A 147 6.32 16.41 13.55
C CYS A 147 7.81 16.81 13.51
N ILE A 148 8.71 15.89 13.17
CA ILE A 148 10.15 16.20 13.08
C ILE A 148 10.47 16.97 11.79
N THR A 149 9.82 16.63 10.66
CA THR A 149 10.06 17.25 9.35
C THR A 149 9.34 18.60 9.16
N PHE A 150 8.31 18.89 9.98
CA PHE A 150 7.44 20.05 9.79
C PHE A 150 8.15 21.41 9.83
N PRO A 151 9.11 21.69 10.75
CA PRO A 151 9.81 22.97 10.76
C PRO A 151 10.53 23.29 9.44
N THR A 152 11.09 22.27 8.78
CA THR A 152 11.71 22.44 7.45
C THR A 152 10.67 22.74 6.37
N GLU A 153 9.49 22.12 6.45
CA GLU A 153 8.37 22.42 5.55
C GLU A 153 7.84 23.85 5.74
N TYR A 154 7.73 24.30 6.99
CA TYR A 154 7.34 25.67 7.33
C TYR A 154 8.29 26.68 6.69
N VAL A 155 9.59 26.55 6.92
CA VAL A 155 10.60 27.49 6.39
C VAL A 155 10.62 27.48 4.86
N LYS A 156 10.52 26.30 4.24
CA LYS A 156 10.37 26.19 2.78
C LYS A 156 9.17 26.99 2.29
N THR A 157 8.01 26.79 2.91
CA THR A 157 6.75 27.42 2.47
C THR A 157 6.82 28.93 2.62
N GLN A 158 7.37 29.44 3.73
CA GLN A 158 7.59 30.87 3.93
C GLN A 158 8.50 31.47 2.86
N LEU A 159 9.64 30.84 2.56
CA LEU A 159 10.58 31.32 1.54
C LEU A 159 10.01 31.26 0.11
N GLN A 160 9.06 30.36 -0.15
CA GLN A 160 8.38 30.26 -1.45
C GLN A 160 7.25 31.29 -1.62
N LEU A 161 6.61 31.65 -0.51
CA LEU A 161 5.59 32.70 -0.44
C LEU A 161 6.19 34.11 -0.38
N ASP A 162 7.44 34.25 0.03
CA ASP A 162 8.16 35.54 0.01
C ASP A 162 8.40 35.98 -1.45
N GLU A 163 7.37 36.63 -2.00
CA GLU A 163 7.49 37.52 -3.15
C GLU A 163 8.51 38.61 -2.79
N ARG A 164 9.14 39.25 -3.78
CA ARG A 164 9.94 40.44 -3.51
C ARG A 164 9.01 41.57 -3.03
N SER A 165 8.61 41.52 -1.76
CA SER A 165 8.46 42.71 -0.96
C SER A 165 9.77 43.47 -1.17
N HIS A 166 9.73 44.71 -1.63
CA HIS A 166 10.90 45.55 -1.63
C HIS A 166 10.86 46.31 -0.31
N PRO A 167 11.63 45.93 0.73
CA PRO A 167 12.70 44.90 0.80
C PRO A 167 12.25 43.48 1.19
N PRO A 168 13.02 42.43 0.82
CA PRO A 168 12.66 41.03 1.07
C PRO A 168 12.58 40.78 2.57
N ARG A 169 11.55 40.06 3.01
CA ARG A 169 11.26 39.90 4.43
C ARG A 169 12.28 38.99 5.12
N TYR A 170 12.83 38.02 4.38
CA TYR A 170 13.83 37.08 4.90
C TYR A 170 15.12 37.11 4.07
N ARG A 171 16.27 37.25 4.72
CA ARG A 171 17.59 37.14 4.07
C ARG A 171 18.02 35.69 3.80
N GLY A 172 17.35 34.71 4.43
CA GLY A 172 17.61 33.29 4.24
C GLY A 172 16.90 32.39 5.24
N ILE A 173 17.27 31.10 5.25
CA ILE A 173 16.66 30.06 6.09
C ILE A 173 16.82 30.39 7.59
N GLY A 174 18.03 30.72 8.03
CA GLY A 174 18.32 31.03 9.44
C GLY A 174 17.64 32.31 9.92
N ASP A 175 17.49 33.30 9.04
CA ASP A 175 16.80 34.56 9.34
C ASP A 175 15.29 34.33 9.50
N CYS A 176 14.69 33.53 8.61
CA CYS A 176 13.29 33.10 8.72
C CYS A 176 13.02 32.39 10.06
N VAL A 177 13.84 31.41 10.43
CA VAL A 177 13.70 30.71 11.73
C VAL A 177 13.84 31.69 12.90
N ARG A 178 14.89 32.53 12.88
CA ARG A 178 15.15 33.49 13.96
C ARG A 178 13.99 34.48 14.15
N GLN A 179 13.45 35.02 13.05
CA GLN A 179 12.36 35.98 13.09
C GLN A 179 11.05 35.33 13.53
N THR A 180 10.75 34.10 13.08
CA THR A 180 9.57 33.36 13.53
C THR A 180 9.65 33.03 15.02
N VAL A 181 10.79 32.54 15.51
CA VAL A 181 10.98 32.20 16.93
C VAL A 181 10.88 33.46 17.80
N ARG A 182 11.42 34.60 17.35
CA ARG A 182 11.34 35.86 18.10
C ARG A 182 9.93 36.44 18.17
N SER A 183 9.11 36.24 17.13
CA SER A 183 7.76 36.83 17.03
C SER A 183 6.66 35.93 17.63
N HIS A 184 6.75 34.62 17.41
CA HIS A 184 5.68 33.66 17.74
C HIS A 184 6.16 32.51 18.63
N GLY A 185 7.43 32.52 19.06
CA GLY A 185 8.03 31.41 19.80
C GLY A 185 8.29 30.18 18.93
N VAL A 186 8.79 29.11 19.56
CA VAL A 186 9.13 27.85 18.89
C VAL A 186 7.89 27.15 18.33
N LEU A 187 6.75 27.25 19.03
CA LEU A 187 5.47 26.72 18.56
C LEU A 187 4.96 27.40 17.28
N GLY A 188 5.49 28.60 16.96
CA GLY A 188 5.21 29.28 15.71
C GLY A 188 5.67 28.50 14.47
N LEU A 189 6.73 27.68 14.58
CA LEU A 189 7.21 26.83 13.48
C LEU A 189 6.27 25.66 13.17
N TYR A 190 5.32 25.36 14.08
CA TYR A 190 4.35 24.29 13.96
C TYR A 190 2.97 24.75 13.47
N ARG A 191 2.86 26.01 13.02
CA ARG A 191 1.61 26.54 12.47
C ARG A 191 1.25 25.83 11.18
N GLY A 192 0.10 25.16 11.18
CA GLY A 192 -0.38 24.35 10.06
C GLY A 192 -0.12 22.85 10.19
N LEU A 193 0.60 22.39 11.23
CA LEU A 193 0.85 20.96 11.47
C LEU A 193 -0.45 20.14 11.52
N SER A 194 -1.47 20.68 12.19
CA SER A 194 -2.77 20.03 12.34
C SER A 194 -3.42 19.69 11.00
N SER A 195 -3.25 20.54 9.98
CA SER A 195 -3.81 20.26 8.65
C SER A 195 -3.19 19.02 7.99
N LEU A 196 -1.88 18.80 8.17
CA LEU A 196 -1.19 17.61 7.65
C LEU A 196 -1.57 16.34 8.42
N LEU A 197 -1.65 16.43 9.75
CA LEU A 197 -2.02 15.29 10.58
C LEU A 197 -3.43 14.81 10.25
N TYR A 198 -4.41 15.72 10.21
CA TYR A 198 -5.79 15.36 9.87
C TYR A 198 -5.96 14.86 8.44
N GLY A 199 -5.17 15.37 7.49
CA GLY A 199 -5.29 14.95 6.10
C GLY A 199 -4.48 13.70 5.72
N SER A 200 -3.54 13.25 6.57
CA SER A 200 -2.71 12.07 6.30
C SER A 200 -3.52 10.77 6.17
N ILE A 201 -4.47 10.54 7.08
CA ILE A 201 -5.32 9.33 7.10
C ILE A 201 -6.29 9.32 5.91
N PRO A 202 -7.09 10.39 5.65
CA PRO A 202 -7.96 10.42 4.47
C PRO A 202 -7.20 10.29 3.15
N LYS A 203 -6.00 10.87 3.07
CA LYS A 203 -5.13 10.77 1.90
C LYS A 203 -4.78 9.31 1.60
N ALA A 204 -4.32 8.57 2.61
CA ALA A 204 -4.03 7.15 2.46
C ALA A 204 -5.28 6.35 2.08
N ALA A 205 -6.40 6.60 2.75
CA ALA A 205 -7.67 5.91 2.48
C ALA A 205 -8.14 6.10 1.04
N VAL A 206 -8.15 7.34 0.52
CA VAL A 206 -8.56 7.61 -0.87
C VAL A 206 -7.59 6.99 -1.86
N ARG A 207 -6.28 7.04 -1.60
CA ARG A 207 -5.27 6.44 -2.48
C ARG A 207 -5.46 4.93 -2.61
N PHE A 208 -5.52 4.22 -1.48
CA PHE A 208 -5.64 2.77 -1.48
C PHE A 208 -7.01 2.33 -1.97
N GLY A 209 -8.09 2.97 -1.51
CA GLY A 209 -9.46 2.66 -1.96
C GLY A 209 -9.65 2.90 -3.46
N THR A 210 -9.12 4.01 -4.00
CA THR A 210 -9.22 4.29 -5.44
C THR A 210 -8.33 3.36 -6.25
N PHE A 211 -7.12 3.05 -5.76
CA PHE A 211 -6.24 2.09 -6.42
C PHE A 211 -6.89 0.71 -6.48
N GLU A 212 -7.47 0.23 -5.38
CA GLU A 212 -8.17 -1.05 -5.32
C GLU A 212 -9.36 -1.07 -6.29
N PHE A 213 -10.20 -0.04 -6.24
CA PHE A 213 -11.34 0.12 -7.14
C PHE A 213 -10.93 0.09 -8.62
N LEU A 214 -9.95 0.90 -9.02
CA LEU A 214 -9.45 0.95 -10.39
C LEU A 214 -8.76 -0.36 -10.80
N SER A 215 -7.98 -0.95 -9.89
CA SER A 215 -7.26 -2.19 -10.16
C SER A 215 -8.22 -3.37 -10.34
N ASN A 216 -9.30 -3.45 -9.57
CA ASN A 216 -10.29 -4.50 -9.69
C ASN A 216 -11.04 -4.45 -11.03
N HIS A 217 -11.30 -3.25 -11.55
CA HIS A 217 -11.93 -3.08 -12.87
C HIS A 217 -10.97 -3.35 -14.05
N MET A 218 -9.67 -3.24 -13.84
CA MET A 218 -8.64 -3.36 -14.91
C MET A 218 -7.90 -4.71 -14.91
N ARG A 219 -8.23 -5.61 -13.98
CA ARG A 219 -7.69 -6.98 -13.93
C ARG A 219 -8.28 -7.83 -15.05
N ASP A 220 -7.42 -8.54 -15.77
CA ASP A 220 -7.84 -9.52 -16.77
C ASP A 220 -8.45 -10.77 -16.09
N ALA A 221 -9.11 -11.63 -16.87
CA ALA A 221 -9.75 -12.87 -16.40
C ALA A 221 -8.81 -13.83 -15.64
N GLN A 222 -7.48 -13.67 -15.81
CA GLN A 222 -6.43 -14.42 -15.12
C GLN A 222 -5.91 -13.72 -13.83
N GLY A 223 -6.54 -12.62 -13.42
CA GLY A 223 -6.21 -11.88 -12.19
C GLY A 223 -4.90 -11.09 -12.23
N ARG A 224 -4.29 -10.93 -13.41
CA ARG A 224 -3.02 -10.20 -13.59
C ARG A 224 -3.27 -8.75 -14.01
N LEU A 225 -2.49 -7.84 -13.45
CA LEU A 225 -2.40 -6.44 -13.86
C LEU A 225 -1.12 -6.25 -14.67
N ASP A 226 -1.26 -5.88 -15.94
CA ASP A 226 -0.12 -5.45 -16.75
C ASP A 226 0.55 -4.21 -16.14
N SER A 227 1.86 -4.05 -16.34
CA SER A 227 2.67 -2.97 -15.75
C SER A 227 2.14 -1.58 -16.14
N THR A 228 1.66 -1.43 -17.37
CA THR A 228 1.07 -0.18 -17.88
C THR A 228 -0.27 0.11 -17.21
N ARG A 229 -1.11 -0.91 -17.04
CA ARG A 229 -2.43 -0.77 -16.38
C ARG A 229 -2.26 -0.49 -14.89
N GLY A 230 -1.31 -1.13 -14.23
CA GLY A 230 -0.93 -0.83 -12.85
C GLY A 230 -0.47 0.63 -12.68
N LEU A 231 0.33 1.15 -13.62
CA LEU A 231 0.73 2.56 -13.64
C LEU A 231 -0.47 3.50 -13.81
N LEU A 232 -1.40 3.19 -14.71
CA LEU A 232 -2.62 3.98 -14.92
C LEU A 232 -3.52 3.98 -13.68
N CYS A 233 -3.72 2.83 -13.04
CA CYS A 233 -4.45 2.73 -11.77
C CYS A 233 -3.77 3.55 -10.67
N GLY A 234 -2.44 3.50 -10.60
CA GLY A 234 -1.65 4.29 -9.65
C GLY A 234 -1.76 5.81 -9.89
N LEU A 235 -1.69 6.24 -11.15
CA LEU A 235 -1.88 7.64 -11.53
C LEU A 235 -3.32 8.11 -11.26
N GLY A 236 -4.32 7.32 -11.61
CA GLY A 236 -5.73 7.61 -11.33
C GLY A 236 -6.02 7.74 -9.84
N ALA A 237 -5.47 6.84 -9.02
CA ALA A 237 -5.54 6.93 -7.57
C ALA A 237 -4.85 8.20 -7.03
N GLY A 238 -3.69 8.55 -7.58
CA GLY A 238 -2.98 9.78 -7.22
C GLY A 238 -3.77 11.05 -7.58
N VAL A 239 -4.43 11.09 -8.73
CA VAL A 239 -5.28 12.22 -9.12
C VAL A 239 -6.51 12.33 -8.22
N ALA A 240 -7.18 11.22 -7.91
CA ALA A 240 -8.32 11.23 -7.00
C ALA A 240 -7.93 11.72 -5.60
N GLU A 241 -6.81 11.20 -5.07
CA GLU A 241 -6.21 11.67 -3.81
C GLU A 241 -5.88 13.17 -3.87
N ALA A 242 -5.29 13.63 -4.98
CA ALA A 242 -4.93 15.02 -5.21
C ALA A 242 -6.14 15.96 -5.12
N VAL A 243 -7.23 15.59 -5.78
CA VAL A 243 -8.46 16.38 -5.87
C VAL A 243 -9.18 16.37 -4.53
N VAL A 244 -9.47 15.19 -3.97
CA VAL A 244 -10.39 15.06 -2.84
C VAL A 244 -9.77 15.52 -1.52
N VAL A 245 -8.49 15.23 -1.30
CA VAL A 245 -7.86 15.43 0.01
C VAL A 245 -6.68 16.40 -0.05
N VAL A 246 -5.74 16.17 -0.97
CA VAL A 246 -4.44 16.84 -0.89
C VAL A 246 -4.55 18.32 -1.25
N CYS A 247 -5.28 18.68 -2.30
CA CYS A 247 -5.45 20.07 -2.71
C CYS A 247 -6.10 20.92 -1.60
N PRO A 248 -7.28 20.58 -1.04
CA PRO A 248 -7.87 21.38 0.03
C PRO A 248 -6.97 21.43 1.27
N MET A 249 -6.37 20.30 1.66
CA MET A 249 -5.46 20.23 2.81
C MET A 249 -4.24 21.14 2.64
N GLU A 250 -3.57 21.07 1.49
CA GLU A 250 -2.38 21.88 1.23
C GLU A 250 -2.70 23.36 1.10
N THR A 251 -3.84 23.71 0.49
CA THR A 251 -4.29 25.11 0.41
C THR A 251 -4.55 25.67 1.82
N ILE A 252 -5.22 24.93 2.70
CA ILE A 252 -5.44 25.33 4.10
C ILE A 252 -4.10 25.53 4.83
N LYS A 253 -3.18 24.57 4.69
CA LYS A 253 -1.84 24.63 5.28
C LYS A 253 -1.08 25.88 4.82
N VAL A 254 -1.02 26.13 3.51
CA VAL A 254 -0.31 27.27 2.94
C VAL A 254 -0.94 28.58 3.41
N LYS A 255 -2.28 28.69 3.44
CA LYS A 255 -2.97 29.88 3.97
C LYS A 255 -2.69 30.11 5.45
N PHE A 256 -2.60 29.07 6.27
CA PHE A 256 -2.26 29.20 7.69
C PHE A 256 -0.81 29.64 7.92
N ILE A 257 0.12 29.09 7.14
CA ILE A 257 1.53 29.50 7.18
C ILE A 257 1.67 30.96 6.74
N HIS A 258 0.96 31.35 5.67
CA HIS A 258 0.98 32.71 5.16
C HIS A 258 0.33 33.72 6.14
N ASP A 259 -0.82 33.37 6.74
CA ASP A 259 -1.55 34.22 7.71
C ASP A 259 -0.70 34.59 8.93
N GLN A 260 0.21 33.72 9.36
CA GLN A 260 1.12 34.02 10.47
C GLN A 260 2.12 35.14 10.15
N THR A 261 2.34 35.43 8.87
CA THR A 261 3.16 36.58 8.46
C THR A 261 2.33 37.84 8.23
N SER A 262 1.01 37.74 8.19
CA SER A 262 0.11 38.89 8.09
C SER A 262 0.21 39.75 9.35
N SER A 263 0.05 41.06 9.20
CA SER A 263 -0.03 42.00 10.33
C SER A 263 -1.27 41.76 11.20
N ASN A 264 -2.34 41.20 10.62
CA ASN A 264 -3.57 40.81 11.31
C ASN A 264 -3.86 39.33 11.04
N PRO A 265 -3.47 38.41 11.96
CA PRO A 265 -3.74 36.99 11.80
C PRO A 265 -5.25 36.72 11.94
N LYS A 266 -5.87 36.19 10.87
CA LYS A 266 -7.31 35.91 10.81
C LYS A 266 -7.69 34.55 11.37
N TYR A 267 -6.80 33.56 11.29
CA TYR A 267 -7.13 32.19 11.66
C TYR A 267 -6.66 31.90 13.07
N ARG A 268 -7.58 31.58 14.00
CA ARG A 268 -7.23 31.21 15.39
C ARG A 268 -6.96 29.72 15.58
N GLY A 269 -7.66 28.85 14.84
CA GLY A 269 -7.48 27.39 14.87
C GLY A 269 -7.89 26.71 13.56
N PHE A 270 -7.74 25.38 13.48
CA PHE A 270 -8.00 24.61 12.25
C PHE A 270 -9.46 24.73 11.79
N PHE A 271 -10.41 24.34 12.63
CA PHE A 271 -11.84 24.39 12.28
C PHE A 271 -12.33 25.82 12.01
N HIS A 272 -11.86 26.80 12.77
CA HIS A 272 -12.16 28.21 12.53
C HIS A 272 -11.61 28.68 11.19
N GLY A 273 -10.36 28.35 10.87
CA GLY A 273 -9.74 28.75 9.62
C GLY A 273 -10.37 28.09 8.40
N VAL A 274 -10.72 26.80 8.48
CA VAL A 274 -11.47 26.12 7.40
C VAL A 274 -12.84 26.77 7.20
N ARG A 275 -13.58 27.02 8.29
CA ARG A 275 -14.88 27.70 8.23
C ARG A 275 -14.77 29.08 7.59
N GLU A 276 -13.76 29.87 7.98
CA GLU A 276 -13.57 31.23 7.46
C GLU A 276 -13.17 31.22 5.98
N ILE A 277 -12.30 30.30 5.55
CA ILE A 277 -11.93 30.13 4.13
C ILE A 277 -13.16 29.77 3.29
N VAL A 278 -13.97 28.82 3.76
CA VAL A 278 -15.20 28.41 3.06
C VAL A 278 -16.22 29.55 3.04
N ARG A 279 -16.29 30.38 4.08
CA ARG A 279 -17.19 31.53 4.14
C ARG A 279 -16.75 32.68 3.24
N GLU A 280 -15.46 33.03 3.22
CA GLU A 280 -14.92 34.15 2.43
C GLU A 280 -14.77 33.80 0.93
N GLN A 281 -14.32 32.59 0.61
CA GLN A 281 -13.88 32.21 -0.74
C GLN A 281 -14.67 31.04 -1.34
N GLY A 282 -15.60 30.46 -0.59
CA GLY A 282 -16.34 29.27 -0.99
C GLY A 282 -15.44 28.03 -1.11
N LEU A 283 -16.03 26.94 -1.64
CA LEU A 283 -15.27 25.73 -1.96
C LEU A 283 -14.21 26.00 -3.03
N LYS A 284 -14.44 26.91 -3.98
CA LYS A 284 -13.44 27.26 -5.00
C LYS A 284 -12.12 27.77 -4.39
N GLY A 285 -12.19 28.43 -3.22
CA GLY A 285 -11.01 28.90 -2.49
C GLY A 285 -10.09 27.80 -1.97
N THR A 286 -10.59 26.58 -1.73
CA THR A 286 -9.76 25.45 -1.26
C THR A 286 -9.10 24.69 -2.41
N TYR A 287 -9.65 24.80 -3.63
CA TYR A 287 -9.14 24.17 -4.85
C TYR A 287 -8.21 25.07 -5.69
N GLN A 288 -7.83 26.25 -5.16
CA GLN A 288 -6.86 27.11 -5.84
C GLN A 288 -5.51 26.39 -5.96
N GLY A 289 -4.96 26.36 -7.19
CA GLY A 289 -3.72 25.64 -7.48
C GLY A 289 -3.89 24.12 -7.68
N LEU A 290 -5.12 23.62 -7.90
CA LEU A 290 -5.37 22.20 -8.21
C LEU A 290 -4.54 21.71 -9.40
N THR A 291 -4.53 22.44 -10.52
CA THR A 291 -3.75 22.07 -11.71
C THR A 291 -2.26 21.98 -11.40
N ALA A 292 -1.72 22.96 -10.68
CA ALA A 292 -0.32 22.94 -10.24
C ALA A 292 -0.03 21.75 -9.30
N THR A 293 -0.99 21.39 -8.44
CA THR A 293 -0.88 20.25 -7.52
C THR A 293 -0.85 18.92 -8.26
N VAL A 294 -1.77 18.71 -9.20
CA VAL A 294 -1.83 17.50 -10.04
C VAL A 294 -0.57 17.37 -10.89
N LEU A 295 -0.15 18.45 -11.56
CA LEU A 295 1.08 18.47 -12.35
C LEU A 295 2.30 18.11 -11.51
N LYS A 296 2.41 18.70 -10.31
CA LYS A 296 3.51 18.42 -9.39
C LYS A 296 3.51 16.98 -8.88
N GLN A 297 2.36 16.40 -8.57
CA GLN A 297 2.29 15.01 -8.14
C GLN A 297 2.69 14.05 -9.26
N GLY A 298 2.12 14.24 -10.46
CA GLY A 298 2.41 13.41 -11.62
C GLY A 298 3.89 13.48 -12.03
N SER A 299 4.45 14.69 -12.14
CA SER A 299 5.87 14.87 -12.49
C SER A 299 6.83 14.37 -11.40
N ASN A 300 6.47 14.46 -10.12
CA ASN A 300 7.27 13.87 -9.04
C ASN A 300 7.36 12.34 -9.16
N GLN A 301 6.24 11.68 -9.45
CA GLN A 301 6.24 10.23 -9.63
C GLN A 301 6.97 9.83 -10.93
N ALA A 302 6.75 10.56 -12.02
CA ALA A 302 7.38 10.30 -13.31
C ALA A 302 8.90 10.43 -13.25
N ILE A 303 9.44 11.52 -12.68
CA ILE A 303 10.89 11.74 -12.59
C ILE A 303 11.54 10.69 -11.70
N ARG A 304 10.94 10.39 -10.53
CA ARG A 304 11.48 9.36 -9.63
C ARG A 304 11.52 7.99 -10.30
N PHE A 305 10.44 7.60 -10.98
CA PHE A 305 10.38 6.32 -11.68
C PHE A 305 11.37 6.27 -12.84
N PHE A 306 11.43 7.32 -13.65
CA PHE A 306 12.35 7.40 -14.79
C PHE A 306 13.81 7.31 -14.36
N VAL A 307 14.22 8.10 -13.36
CA VAL A 307 15.61 8.09 -12.88
C VAL A 307 15.95 6.77 -12.21
N MET A 308 15.04 6.22 -11.39
CA MET A 308 15.24 4.92 -10.76
C MET A 308 15.39 3.79 -11.78
N THR A 309 14.50 3.72 -12.78
CA THR A 309 14.56 2.71 -13.84
C THR A 309 15.81 2.88 -14.69
N SER A 310 16.18 4.12 -15.05
CA SER A 310 17.40 4.39 -15.82
C SER A 310 18.66 3.94 -15.07
N LEU A 311 18.78 4.26 -13.78
CA LEU A 311 19.92 3.86 -12.95
C LEU A 311 19.98 2.34 -12.75
N ARG A 312 18.82 1.69 -12.55
CA ARG A 312 18.72 0.23 -12.44
C ARG A 312 19.12 -0.48 -13.73
N ASN A 313 18.63 0.01 -14.88
CA ASN A 313 18.97 -0.54 -16.19
C ASN A 313 20.45 -0.37 -16.49
N TRP A 314 21.01 0.81 -16.18
CA TRP A 314 22.44 1.07 -16.31
C TRP A 314 23.28 0.14 -15.42
N TYR A 315 22.84 -0.12 -14.17
CA TYR A 315 23.56 -1.02 -13.25
C TYR A 315 23.46 -2.51 -13.62
N ARG A 316 22.30 -2.94 -14.13
CA ARG A 316 22.07 -4.33 -14.54
C ARG A 316 22.75 -4.68 -15.86
N GLY A 317 22.93 -3.70 -16.76
CA GLY A 317 23.55 -3.93 -18.07
C GLY A 317 22.89 -5.09 -18.80
N ASP A 318 23.72 -6.00 -19.34
CA ASP A 318 23.26 -7.18 -20.09
C ASP A 318 22.74 -8.34 -19.20
N ASN A 319 22.90 -8.26 -17.87
CA ASN A 319 22.52 -9.33 -16.94
C ASN A 319 21.27 -8.95 -16.10
N PRO A 320 20.06 -9.34 -16.54
CA PRO A 320 18.80 -8.98 -15.85
C PRO A 320 18.67 -9.50 -14.41
N ASN A 321 19.39 -10.56 -14.04
CA ASN A 321 19.33 -11.21 -12.72
C ASN A 321 20.41 -10.77 -11.73
N LYS A 322 21.19 -9.72 -12.00
CA LYS A 322 22.22 -9.25 -11.06
C LYS A 322 21.56 -8.77 -9.75
N PRO A 323 21.83 -9.41 -8.59
CA PRO A 323 21.27 -8.96 -7.32
C PRO A 323 21.84 -7.57 -6.99
N MET A 324 20.95 -6.63 -6.68
CA MET A 324 21.33 -5.26 -6.37
C MET A 324 21.54 -5.11 -4.87
N ASN A 325 22.74 -4.70 -4.48
CA ASN A 325 23.06 -4.45 -3.08
C ASN A 325 22.11 -3.36 -2.52
N PRO A 326 21.53 -3.52 -1.32
CA PRO A 326 20.69 -2.51 -0.67
C PRO A 326 21.32 -1.12 -0.63
N LEU A 327 22.64 -1.01 -0.43
CA LEU A 327 23.37 0.27 -0.44
C LEU A 327 23.31 0.98 -1.80
N ILE A 328 23.51 0.24 -2.89
CA ILE A 328 23.46 0.78 -4.26
C ILE A 328 22.04 1.23 -4.59
N THR A 329 21.04 0.43 -4.18
CA THR A 329 19.63 0.81 -4.31
C THR A 329 19.31 2.09 -3.54
N GLY A 330 19.87 2.25 -2.34
CA GLY A 330 19.76 3.46 -1.53
C GLY A 330 20.37 4.68 -2.21
N VAL A 331 21.57 4.56 -2.78
CA VAL A 331 22.23 5.65 -3.54
C VAL A 331 21.40 6.04 -4.76
N PHE A 332 20.88 5.08 -5.52
CA PHE A 332 19.99 5.37 -6.64
C PHE A 332 18.69 6.04 -6.19
N GLY A 333 18.16 5.63 -5.05
CA GLY A 333 17.04 6.28 -4.38
C GLY A 333 17.32 7.75 -4.05
N ALA A 334 18.50 8.04 -3.49
CA ALA A 334 18.92 9.39 -3.17
C ALA A 334 19.09 10.28 -4.43
N ILE A 335 19.71 9.74 -5.49
CA ILE A 335 19.87 10.45 -6.77
C ILE A 335 18.51 10.73 -7.42
N ALA A 336 17.62 9.73 -7.47
CA ALA A 336 16.25 9.91 -7.97
C ALA A 336 15.47 10.93 -7.13
N GLY A 337 15.66 10.91 -5.80
CA GLY A 337 15.14 11.90 -4.87
C GLY A 337 15.61 13.32 -5.19
N ALA A 338 16.92 13.53 -5.33
CA ALA A 338 17.50 14.83 -5.66
C ALA A 338 17.04 15.33 -7.04
N ALA A 339 17.08 14.49 -8.07
CA ALA A 339 16.61 14.82 -9.41
C ALA A 339 15.12 15.23 -9.40
N SER A 340 14.30 14.51 -8.63
CA SER A 340 12.88 14.87 -8.47
C SER A 340 12.70 16.22 -7.77
N VAL A 341 13.54 16.56 -6.79
CA VAL A 341 13.52 17.88 -6.14
C VAL A 341 13.80 18.97 -7.17
N PHE A 342 14.88 18.88 -7.93
CA PHE A 342 15.22 19.90 -8.93
C PHE A 342 14.16 20.04 -10.01
N GLY A 343 13.68 18.94 -10.60
CA GLY A 343 12.67 18.98 -11.65
C GLY A 343 11.30 19.50 -11.19
N ASN A 344 10.92 19.26 -9.93
CA ASN A 344 9.61 19.65 -9.41
C ASN A 344 9.59 20.99 -8.67
N THR A 345 10.73 21.62 -8.41
CA THR A 345 10.74 22.87 -7.61
C THR A 345 10.03 24.03 -8.31
N PRO A 346 10.13 24.20 -9.65
CA PRO A 346 9.35 25.21 -10.35
C PRO A 346 7.83 25.04 -10.17
N LEU A 347 7.32 23.81 -10.29
CA LEU A 347 5.90 23.50 -10.09
C LEU A 347 5.47 23.70 -8.62
N ASP A 348 6.33 23.35 -7.67
CA ASP A 348 6.10 23.59 -6.25
C ASP A 348 5.99 25.10 -5.94
N VAL A 349 6.84 25.95 -6.53
CA VAL A 349 6.78 27.41 -6.33
C VAL A 349 5.48 27.98 -6.88
N ILE A 350 5.11 27.62 -8.13
CA ILE A 350 3.85 28.09 -8.75
C ILE A 350 2.66 27.66 -7.89
N LYS A 351 2.63 26.40 -7.47
CA LYS A 351 1.58 25.86 -6.61
C LYS A 351 1.49 26.62 -5.28
N THR A 352 2.61 26.80 -4.57
CA THR A 352 2.62 27.47 -3.27
C THR A 352 2.10 28.91 -3.38
N ARG A 353 2.42 29.64 -4.46
CA ARG A 353 1.87 30.99 -4.69
C ARG A 353 0.39 30.98 -5.02
N MET A 354 -0.05 30.04 -5.86
CA MET A 354 -1.48 29.85 -6.16
C MET A 354 -2.30 29.41 -4.93
N GLN A 355 -1.66 28.85 -3.90
CA GLN A 355 -2.30 28.44 -2.65
C GLN A 355 -2.20 29.50 -1.54
N GLY A 356 -1.45 30.59 -1.75
CA GLY A 356 -1.29 31.70 -0.80
C GLY A 356 -2.54 32.57 -0.65
N LEU A 357 -2.53 33.52 0.29
CA LEU A 357 -3.65 34.47 0.46
C LEU A 357 -3.81 35.42 -0.74
N GLU A 358 -2.73 35.66 -1.48
CA GLU A 358 -2.70 36.54 -2.65
C GLU A 358 -3.01 35.82 -3.96
N ALA A 359 -3.54 34.60 -3.90
CA ALA A 359 -3.86 33.77 -5.08
C ALA A 359 -4.78 34.46 -6.10
N HIS A 360 -5.60 35.42 -5.67
CA HIS A 360 -6.52 36.17 -6.53
C HIS A 360 -5.81 37.02 -7.61
N LYS A 361 -4.52 37.32 -7.43
CA LYS A 361 -3.69 38.04 -8.43
C LYS A 361 -3.43 37.21 -9.69
N TYR A 362 -3.56 35.89 -9.61
CA TYR A 362 -3.23 34.97 -10.68
C TYR A 362 -4.50 34.39 -11.32
N ARG A 363 -4.64 34.50 -12.64
CA ARG A 363 -5.79 33.92 -13.36
C ARG A 363 -5.69 32.40 -13.47
N ASN A 364 -4.50 31.91 -13.80
CA ASN A 364 -4.21 30.51 -14.11
C ASN A 364 -2.79 30.12 -13.67
N THR A 365 -2.50 28.82 -13.63
CA THR A 365 -1.15 28.30 -13.34
C THR A 365 -0.10 28.80 -14.31
N TRP A 366 -0.43 28.88 -15.59
CA TRP A 366 0.46 29.42 -16.62
C TRP A 366 0.74 30.92 -16.43
N ASP A 367 -0.30 31.70 -16.12
CA ASP A 367 -0.20 33.13 -15.84
C ASP A 367 0.68 33.40 -14.61
N CYS A 368 0.49 32.63 -13.54
CA CYS A 368 1.36 32.67 -12.36
C CYS A 368 2.83 32.40 -12.71
N GLY A 369 3.10 31.34 -13.49
CA GLY A 369 4.46 31.06 -13.97
C GLY A 369 5.04 32.19 -14.80
N LEU A 370 4.28 32.76 -15.73
CA LEU A 370 4.74 33.85 -16.59
C LEU A 370 5.04 35.13 -15.79
N GLN A 371 4.21 35.46 -14.80
CA GLN A 371 4.43 36.61 -13.92
C GLN A 371 5.67 36.41 -13.04
N ILE A 372 5.90 35.22 -12.49
CA ILE A 372 7.13 34.91 -11.75
C ILE A 372 8.36 35.11 -12.65
N LEU A 373 8.31 34.59 -13.87
CA LEU A 373 9.41 34.71 -14.83
C LEU A 373 9.69 36.17 -15.19
N ARG A 374 8.64 36.97 -15.44
CA ARG A 374 8.76 38.37 -15.86
C ARG A 374 9.18 39.31 -14.72
N ASN A 375 8.66 39.09 -13.51
CA ASN A 375 8.83 40.03 -12.40
C ASN A 375 9.99 39.65 -11.46
N GLU A 376 10.28 38.36 -11.29
CA GLU A 376 11.30 37.88 -10.34
C GLU A 376 12.46 37.11 -11.00
N GLY A 377 12.28 36.67 -12.24
CA GLY A 377 13.28 35.93 -13.01
C GLY A 377 13.41 34.45 -12.64
N LEU A 378 14.29 33.74 -13.36
CA LEU A 378 14.42 32.28 -13.28
C LEU A 378 14.84 31.76 -11.90
N LYS A 379 15.59 32.55 -11.11
CA LYS A 379 16.03 32.15 -9.77
C LYS A 379 14.86 32.00 -8.79
N ALA A 380 13.73 32.67 -9.03
CA ALA A 380 12.55 32.59 -8.17
C ALA A 380 11.92 31.20 -8.15
N PHE A 381 11.95 30.47 -9.27
CA PHE A 381 11.44 29.09 -9.35
C PHE A 381 12.21 28.07 -8.52
N TYR A 382 13.43 28.42 -8.10
CA TYR A 382 14.27 27.55 -7.27
C TYR A 382 14.40 28.07 -5.83
N LYS A 383 13.63 29.10 -5.44
CA LYS A 383 13.51 29.50 -4.03
C LYS A 383 12.93 28.34 -3.21
N GLY A 384 13.59 28.04 -2.09
CA GLY A 384 13.22 26.92 -1.23
C GLY A 384 13.74 25.54 -1.67
N THR A 385 14.61 25.45 -2.70
CA THR A 385 15.22 24.16 -3.10
C THR A 385 16.07 23.56 -1.98
N VAL A 386 16.91 24.37 -1.31
CA VAL A 386 17.79 23.93 -0.22
C VAL A 386 16.99 23.32 0.96
N PRO A 387 16.00 24.01 1.55
CA PRO A 387 15.21 23.41 2.62
C PRO A 387 14.40 22.19 2.13
N ARG A 388 13.97 22.17 0.86
CA ARG A 388 13.32 20.98 0.28
C ARG A 388 14.26 19.78 0.20
N LEU A 389 15.50 19.97 -0.24
CA LEU A 389 16.50 18.91 -0.30
C LEU A 389 16.85 18.42 1.11
N GLY A 390 17.07 19.34 2.05
CA GLY A 390 17.31 19.02 3.45
C GLY A 390 16.17 18.18 4.05
N ARG A 391 14.91 18.54 3.75
CA ARG A 391 13.76 17.72 4.14
C ARG A 391 13.82 16.30 3.59
N VAL A 392 14.12 16.12 2.30
CA VAL A 392 14.19 14.77 1.69
C VAL A 392 15.29 13.93 2.34
N CYS A 393 16.44 14.52 2.66
CA CYS A 393 17.50 13.83 3.38
C CYS A 393 17.07 13.45 4.80
N LEU A 394 16.40 14.37 5.51
CA LEU A 394 15.89 14.15 6.86
C LEU A 394 14.81 13.06 6.89
N ASP A 395 13.89 13.10 5.94
CA ASP A 395 12.81 12.12 5.74
C ASP A 395 13.39 10.71 5.59
N VAL A 396 14.33 10.52 4.67
CA VAL A 396 15.00 9.23 4.48
C VAL A 396 15.71 8.77 5.76
N ALA A 397 16.44 9.66 6.44
CA ALA A 397 17.14 9.30 7.67
C ALA A 397 16.19 8.89 8.80
N ILE A 398 15.08 9.62 8.97
CA ILE A 398 14.07 9.34 9.99
C ILE A 398 13.37 8.02 9.71
N VAL A 399 13.01 7.75 8.46
CA VAL A 399 12.37 6.49 8.07
C VAL A 399 13.26 5.30 8.43
N PHE A 400 14.58 5.38 8.18
CA PHE A 400 15.50 4.30 8.58
C PHE A 400 15.56 4.12 10.10
N ILE A 401 15.69 5.21 10.87
CA ILE A 401 15.75 5.15 12.34
C ILE A 401 14.43 4.61 12.93
N ILE A 402 13.29 5.14 12.47
CA ILE A 402 11.98 4.73 12.95
C ILE A 402 11.70 3.28 12.56
N TYR A 403 12.06 2.86 11.35
CA TYR A 403 11.88 1.48 10.91
C TYR A 403 12.61 0.50 11.82
N ASP A 404 13.89 0.73 12.11
CA ASP A 404 14.68 -0.15 12.98
C ASP A 404 14.08 -0.23 14.40
N GLU A 405 13.63 0.90 14.96
CA GLU A 405 13.02 0.92 16.29
C GLU A 405 11.61 0.30 16.31
N VAL A 406 10.80 0.53 15.27
CA VAL A 406 9.47 -0.10 15.13
C VAL A 406 9.61 -1.60 14.97
N VAL A 407 10.59 -2.10 14.21
CA VAL A 407 10.87 -3.54 14.07
C VAL A 407 11.34 -4.14 15.39
N LYS A 408 12.24 -3.49 16.14
CA LYS A 408 12.65 -3.96 17.48
C LYS A 408 11.48 -3.99 18.45
N LEU A 409 10.61 -2.99 18.41
CA LEU A 409 9.43 -2.91 19.26
C LEU A 409 8.42 -4.01 18.89
N LEU A 410 8.15 -4.20 17.59
CA LEU A 410 7.32 -5.29 17.08
C LEU A 410 7.84 -6.65 17.50
N ASN A 411 9.14 -6.92 17.34
CA ASN A 411 9.75 -8.19 17.76
C ASN A 411 9.70 -8.41 19.29
N LYS A 412 9.64 -7.33 20.08
CA LYS A 412 9.53 -7.40 21.54
C LYS A 412 8.09 -7.63 22.01
N VAL A 413 7.13 -7.02 21.32
CA VAL A 413 5.69 -7.15 21.59
C VAL A 413 5.16 -8.47 21.04
N TRP A 414 5.69 -8.92 19.90
CA TRP A 414 5.34 -10.14 19.20
C TRP A 414 6.48 -11.16 19.33
N LYS A 415 6.65 -11.72 20.52
CA LYS A 415 7.46 -12.93 20.66
C LYS A 415 6.70 -14.08 20.01
N THR A 416 7.13 -14.48 18.83
CA THR A 416 6.70 -15.74 18.21
C THR A 416 7.41 -16.86 18.98
N ASP A 417 6.80 -17.34 20.06
CA ASP A 417 7.19 -18.59 20.73
C ASP A 417 6.74 -19.81 19.90
#